data_AF-A0A1C9C4L4-F1
#
_entry.id   AF-A0A1C9C4L4-F1
#
_cell.length_a   1.000
_cell.length_b   1.000
_cell.length_c   1.000
_cell.angle_alpha   90.00
_cell.angle_beta   90.00
_cell.angle_gamma   90.00
#
_symmetry.space_group_name_H-M   'P 1'
#
loop_
_entity.id
_entity.type
_entity.pdbx_description
1 polymer ?
#
loop_
_entity_poly.entity_id
_entity_poly.type
_entity_poly.pdbx_seq_one_letter_code
_entity_poly.pdbx_strand_id
1 'polypeptide(L)'
;RLMEELDNIANTTSFNGKQLLSGNFTNQEFQIGASSNQTVKATIGATQSSKIGVTRFETGARSSSRGDVAVTVKNFNAIDDFKFEN
;
A
#
# COMPACT_ATOMS: atom_id res chain seq x y z
N ARG A 1 1.06 -16.12 -15.28
CA ARG A 1 -0.38 -16.43 -15.52
C ARG A 1 -1.27 -15.69 -14.53
N LEU A 2 -1.29 -16.01 -13.22
CA LEU A 2 -2.14 -15.27 -12.26
C LEU A 2 -1.76 -13.78 -12.09
N MET A 3 -0.46 -13.46 -11.99
CA MET A 3 -0.02 -12.05 -11.89
C MET A 3 -0.31 -11.25 -13.16
N GLU A 4 -0.26 -11.92 -14.31
CA GLU A 4 -0.54 -11.32 -15.61
C GLU A 4 -2.04 -11.03 -15.77
N GLU A 5 -2.91 -11.92 -15.31
CA GLU A 5 -4.35 -11.67 -15.20
C GLU A 5 -4.66 -10.51 -14.25
N LEU A 6 -3.95 -10.42 -13.12
CA LEU A 6 -4.10 -9.32 -12.18
C LEU A 6 -3.71 -7.97 -12.82
N ASP A 7 -2.61 -7.93 -13.56
CA ASP A 7 -2.21 -6.73 -14.31
C ASP A 7 -3.18 -6.42 -15.45
N ASN A 8 -3.74 -7.43 -16.12
CA ASN A 8 -4.79 -7.23 -17.11
C ASN A 8 -6.04 -6.61 -16.47
N ILE A 9 -6.49 -7.08 -15.31
CA ILE A 9 -7.64 -6.50 -14.59
C ILE A 9 -7.33 -5.05 -14.19
N ALA A 10 -6.14 -4.78 -13.65
CA ALA A 10 -5.73 -3.43 -13.26
C ALA A 10 -5.73 -2.44 -14.43
N ASN A 11 -5.36 -2.90 -15.64
CA ASN A 11 -5.26 -2.06 -16.83
C ASN A 11 -6.55 -2.01 -17.68
N THR A 12 -7.43 -3.01 -17.60
CA THR A 12 -8.66 -3.06 -18.41
C THR A 12 -9.88 -2.52 -17.67
N THR A 13 -9.87 -2.52 -16.33
CA THR A 13 -10.98 -1.99 -15.54
C THR A 13 -11.09 -0.48 -15.70
N SER A 14 -12.10 -0.06 -16.46
CA SER A 14 -12.35 1.35 -16.78
C SER A 14 -13.85 1.66 -16.75
N PHE A 15 -14.16 2.92 -16.43
CA PHE A 15 -15.52 3.45 -16.50
C PHE A 15 -15.49 4.74 -17.32
N ASN A 16 -16.33 4.81 -18.36
CA ASN A 16 -16.42 5.95 -19.26
C ASN A 16 -15.04 6.43 -19.79
N GLY A 17 -14.20 5.48 -20.19
CA GLY A 17 -12.84 5.74 -20.69
C GLY A 17 -11.79 6.10 -19.63
N LYS A 18 -12.16 6.21 -18.34
CA LYS A 18 -11.21 6.43 -17.24
C LYS A 18 -10.84 5.10 -16.60
N GLN A 19 -9.55 4.79 -16.57
CA GLN A 19 -9.05 3.62 -15.85
C GLN A 19 -9.19 3.82 -14.35
N LEU A 20 -9.73 2.83 -13.66
CA LEU A 20 -10.04 2.90 -12.23
C LEU A 20 -8.91 2.36 -11.37
N LEU A 21 -8.28 1.25 -11.79
CA LEU A 21 -7.37 0.46 -10.96
C LEU A 21 -5.88 0.66 -11.30
N SER A 22 -5.56 1.47 -12.32
CA SER A 22 -4.19 1.74 -12.74
C SER A 22 -3.45 2.73 -11.82
N GLY A 23 -4.15 3.34 -10.86
CA GLY A 23 -3.62 4.39 -9.98
C GLY A 23 -3.73 5.81 -10.52
N ASN A 24 -4.27 5.98 -11.74
CA ASN A 24 -4.56 7.30 -12.33
C ASN A 24 -5.89 7.90 -11.84
N PHE A 25 -6.69 7.13 -11.09
CA PHE A 25 -7.98 7.58 -10.57
C PHE A 25 -7.78 8.24 -9.20
N THR A 26 -7.14 9.41 -9.18
CA THR A 26 -6.80 10.14 -7.96
C THR A 26 -7.55 11.45 -7.87
N ASN A 27 -8.09 11.78 -6.68
CA ASN A 27 -8.79 13.03 -6.41
C ASN A 27 -9.95 13.31 -7.38
N GLN A 28 -10.65 12.26 -7.80
CA GLN A 28 -11.79 12.38 -8.68
C GLN A 28 -12.99 12.91 -7.90
N GLU A 29 -13.52 14.05 -8.31
CA GLU A 29 -14.66 14.71 -7.67
C GLU A 29 -15.97 14.34 -8.37
N PHE A 30 -16.95 13.92 -7.59
CA PHE A 30 -18.30 13.60 -8.03
C PHE A 30 -19.27 14.57 -7.34
N GLN A 31 -19.84 15.50 -8.10
CA GLN A 31 -20.87 16.41 -7.61
C GLN A 31 -22.14 15.60 -7.29
N ILE A 32 -22.56 15.60 -6.03
CA ILE A 32 -23.71 14.82 -5.53
C ILE A 32 -24.90 15.70 -5.14
N GLY A 33 -24.75 17.03 -5.18
CA GLY A 33 -25.76 17.97 -4.72
C GLY A 33 -26.03 19.12 -5.69
N ALA A 34 -27.07 19.91 -5.39
CA ALA A 34 -27.52 21.01 -6.25
C ALA A 34 -26.67 22.28 -6.11
N SER A 35 -26.01 22.48 -4.97
CA SER A 35 -25.15 23.64 -4.71
C SER A 35 -23.69 23.37 -5.05
N SER A 36 -22.97 24.39 -5.53
CA SER A 36 -21.53 24.30 -5.82
C SER A 36 -20.73 23.75 -4.62
N ASN A 37 -19.73 22.92 -4.91
CA ASN A 37 -18.83 22.27 -3.93
C ASN A 37 -19.43 21.13 -3.09
N GLN A 38 -20.64 20.67 -3.39
CA GLN A 38 -21.18 19.43 -2.81
C GLN A 38 -20.66 18.22 -3.59
N THR A 39 -19.39 17.88 -3.36
CA THR A 39 -18.69 16.80 -4.08
C THR A 39 -18.20 15.70 -3.14
N VAL A 40 -18.22 14.45 -3.61
CA VAL A 40 -17.48 13.34 -3.03
C VAL A 40 -16.15 13.18 -3.76
N LYS A 41 -15.05 13.09 -3.03
CA LYS A 41 -13.73 12.77 -3.58
C LYS A 41 -13.50 11.28 -3.47
N ALA A 42 -13.18 10.65 -4.60
CA ALA A 42 -12.75 9.27 -4.64
C ALA A 42 -11.33 9.19 -5.19
N THR A 43 -10.51 8.41 -4.50
CA THR A 43 -9.14 8.07 -4.93
C THR A 43 -9.02 6.56 -4.86
N ILE A 44 -8.60 5.96 -5.97
CA ILE A 44 -8.32 4.52 -6.06
C ILE A 44 -6.83 4.37 -6.32
N GLY A 45 -6.15 3.67 -5.41
CA GLY A 45 -4.72 3.36 -5.53
C GLY A 45 -4.44 2.39 -6.67
N ALA A 46 -3.19 2.33 -7.11
CA ALA A 46 -2.75 1.35 -8.11
C ALA A 46 -2.85 -0.07 -7.53
N THR A 47 -3.53 -0.97 -8.24
CA THR A 47 -3.65 -2.38 -7.84
C THR A 47 -2.82 -3.30 -8.73
N GLN A 48 -1.86 -2.77 -9.49
CA GLN A 48 -0.97 -3.55 -10.34
C GLN A 48 -0.06 -4.45 -9.51
N SER A 49 0.31 -5.61 -10.06
CA SER A 49 1.12 -6.64 -9.41
C SER A 49 2.46 -6.09 -8.88
N SER A 50 3.04 -5.13 -9.61
CA SER A 50 4.32 -4.47 -9.25
C SER A 50 4.21 -3.50 -8.07
N LYS A 51 3.00 -3.10 -7.69
CA LYS A 51 2.73 -2.11 -6.62
C LYS A 51 2.15 -2.75 -5.37
N ILE A 52 1.61 -3.96 -5.48
CA ILE A 52 1.06 -4.74 -4.36
C ILE A 52 2.03 -5.86 -3.96
N GLY A 53 1.95 -6.32 -2.71
CA GLY A 53 2.79 -7.43 -2.24
C GLY A 53 4.26 -7.08 -1.98
N VAL A 54 4.55 -5.81 -1.68
CA VAL A 54 5.90 -5.38 -1.28
C VAL A 54 6.24 -5.97 0.10
N THR A 55 7.26 -6.80 0.15
CA THR A 55 7.79 -7.40 1.37
C THR A 55 9.21 -6.89 1.61
N ARG A 56 9.56 -6.69 2.89
CA ARG A 56 10.90 -6.28 3.29
C ARG A 56 11.58 -7.44 4.01
N PHE A 57 12.72 -7.87 3.48
CA PHE A 57 13.55 -8.91 4.08
C PHE A 57 14.85 -8.31 4.58
N GLU A 58 15.25 -8.68 5.79
CA GLU A 58 16.50 -8.26 6.43
C GLU A 58 17.20 -9.52 6.96
N THR A 59 18.52 -9.61 6.80
CA THR A 59 19.32 -10.71 7.33
C THR A 59 20.59 -10.15 7.96
N GLY A 60 20.80 -10.45 9.24
CA GLY A 60 22.01 -10.05 9.96
C GLY A 60 23.23 -10.91 9.62
N ALA A 61 24.41 -10.40 9.95
CA ALA A 61 25.66 -11.17 9.83
C ALA A 61 25.70 -12.34 10.84
N ARG A 62 26.55 -13.34 10.56
CA ARG A 62 26.80 -14.44 11.50
C ARG A 62 27.49 -13.89 12.75
N SER A 63 26.80 -13.90 13.89
CA SER A 63 27.35 -13.46 15.16
C SER A 63 28.25 -14.54 15.77
N SER A 64 29.52 -14.20 16.05
CA SER A 64 30.47 -15.06 16.77
C SER A 64 30.60 -14.71 18.26
N SER A 65 29.96 -13.62 18.70
CA SER A 65 29.96 -13.12 20.08
C SER A 65 28.79 -13.67 20.89
N ARG A 66 29.01 -13.88 22.19
CA ARG A 66 27.98 -14.28 23.16
C ARG A 66 27.70 -13.13 24.13
N GLY A 67 26.44 -12.98 24.53
CA GLY A 67 25.97 -11.96 25.47
C GLY A 67 24.46 -11.76 25.35
N ASP A 68 23.87 -11.04 26.29
CA ASP A 68 22.44 -10.70 26.25
C ASP A 68 22.18 -9.69 25.13
N VAL A 69 21.19 -9.97 24.29
CA VAL A 69 20.80 -9.11 23.17
C VAL A 69 19.38 -8.61 23.40
N ALA A 70 19.22 -7.30 23.59
CA ALA A 70 17.91 -6.68 23.57
C ALA A 70 17.53 -6.30 22.13
N VAL A 71 16.39 -6.80 21.64
CA VAL A 71 15.83 -6.41 20.34
C VAL A 71 14.74 -5.36 20.57
N THR A 72 14.74 -4.30 19.75
CA THR A 72 13.65 -3.32 19.73
C THR A 72 13.26 -3.02 18.29
N VAL A 73 12.00 -3.29 17.93
CA VAL A 73 11.42 -2.84 16.67
C VAL A 73 10.93 -1.41 16.89
N LYS A 74 11.55 -0.47 16.20
CA LYS A 74 11.17 0.94 16.28
C LYS A 74 9.87 1.20 15.53
N ASN A 75 9.01 2.04 16.10
CA ASN A 75 7.82 2.58 15.45
C ASN A 75 6.91 1.50 14.82
N PHE A 76 6.65 0.39 15.54
CA PHE A 76 6.01 -0.81 14.97
C PHE A 76 4.56 -0.57 14.50
N ASN A 77 3.88 0.43 15.06
CA ASN A 77 2.51 0.84 14.75
C ASN A 77 2.39 2.33 14.39
N ALA A 78 3.51 2.98 14.03
CA ALA A 78 3.62 4.42 13.81
C ALA A 78 3.48 5.34 15.03
N ILE A 79 3.46 4.81 16.26
CA ILE A 79 3.42 5.60 17.51
C ILE A 79 4.46 5.08 18.51
N ASP A 80 4.51 3.75 18.69
CA ASP A 80 5.22 3.09 19.77
C ASP A 80 6.42 2.27 19.28
N ASP A 81 7.38 2.04 20.19
CA ASP A 81 8.45 1.06 20.03
C ASP A 81 8.05 -0.27 20.66
N PHE A 82 8.39 -1.38 20.02
CA PHE A 82 8.22 -2.72 20.58
C PHE A 82 9.55 -3.26 21.08
N LYS A 83 9.70 -3.41 22.40
CA LYS A 83 10.88 -4.00 23.04
C LYS A 83 10.57 -5.44 23.41
N PHE A 84 11.44 -6.37 23.01
CA PHE A 84 11.35 -7.74 23.48
C PHE A 84 11.87 -7.79 24.92
N GLU A 85 11.10 -8.42 25.82
CA GLU A 85 11.55 -8.67 27.20
C GLU A 85 12.52 -9.86 27.22
N ASN A 86 13.57 -9.75 28.04
CA ASN A 86 14.61 -10.77 28.22
C ASN A 86 14.23 -11.74 29.35
#